data_AF-A0A9E2G7Q1-F1
#
_entry.id   AF-A0A9E2G7Q1-F1
#
_cell.length_a   1.000
_cell.length_b   1.000
_cell.length_c   1.000
_cell.angle_alpha   90.00
_cell.angle_beta   90.00
_cell.angle_gamma   90.00
#
_symmetry.space_group_name_H-M   'P 1'
#
loop_
_entity.id
_entity.type
_entity.pdbx_description
1 polymer ?
#
loop_
_entity_poly.entity_id
_entity_poly.type
_entity_poly.pdbx_seq_one_letter_code
_entity_poly.pdbx_strand_id
1 'polypeptide(L)'
;DGLDAIDRKILDCLINRFHGKPAGISAISAAIAEEKQTLEEVYEPYLLQAGFINRTAQGRVVTSKAYQHLGLVSPPTDSADPDIKMFD
;
A
#
# COMPACT_ATOMS: atom_id res chain seq x y z
N ASP A 1 2.30 -14.91 -5.63
CA ASP A 1 2.41 -13.60 -4.98
C ASP A 1 3.17 -13.56 -3.65
N GLY A 2 3.54 -14.66 -3.00
CA GLY A 2 4.63 -14.66 -2.00
C GLY A 2 4.47 -13.77 -0.74
N LEU A 3 3.38 -13.01 -0.60
CA LEU A 3 3.19 -12.04 0.49
C LEU A 3 3.23 -12.74 1.84
N ASP A 4 4.16 -12.28 2.67
CA ASP A 4 4.30 -12.74 4.03
C ASP A 4 3.29 -12.06 4.98
N ALA A 5 3.44 -12.33 6.28
CA ALA A 5 2.53 -11.80 7.28
C ALA A 5 2.63 -10.27 7.41
N ILE A 6 3.80 -9.68 7.23
CA ILE A 6 4.02 -8.24 7.40
C ILE A 6 3.57 -7.50 6.15
N ASP A 7 3.82 -8.04 4.96
CA ASP A 7 3.28 -7.51 3.70
C ASP A 7 1.75 -7.34 3.80
N ARG A 8 1.05 -8.39 4.25
CA ARG A 8 -0.41 -8.38 4.42
C ARG A 8 -0.85 -7.36 5.46
N LYS A 9 -0.13 -7.23 6.58
CA LYS A 9 -0.43 -6.19 7.60
C LYS A 9 -0.29 -4.79 7.03
N ILE A 10 0.73 -4.53 6.20
CA ILE A 10 0.91 -3.22 5.57
C ILE A 10 -0.26 -2.90 4.64
N LEU A 11 -0.64 -3.84 3.76
CA LEU A 11 -1.76 -3.65 2.83
C LEU A 11 -3.09 -3.51 3.55
N ASP A 12 -3.35 -4.35 4.55
CA ASP A 12 -4.54 -4.29 5.40
C ASP A 12 -4.63 -2.94 6.14
N CYS A 13 -3.51 -2.46 6.69
CA CYS A 13 -3.45 -1.17 7.35
C CYS A 13 -3.83 -0.02 6.40
N LEU A 14 -3.23 0.01 5.21
CA LEU A 14 -3.53 1.02 4.19
C LEU A 14 -4.99 0.99 3.75
N ILE A 15 -5.57 -0.21 3.58
CA ILE A 15 -6.94 -0.37 3.10
C ILE A 15 -7.96 -0.10 4.20
N ASN A 16 -7.86 -0.78 5.33
CA ASN A 16 -8.90 -0.79 6.36
C ASN A 16 -8.76 0.37 7.36
N ARG A 17 -7.53 0.82 7.64
CA ARG A 17 -7.29 1.90 8.60
C ARG A 17 -7.15 3.27 7.95
N PHE A 18 -6.53 3.33 6.77
CA PHE A 18 -6.38 4.59 6.03
C PHE A 18 -7.37 4.73 4.86
N HIS A 19 -8.26 3.75 4.67
CA HIS A 19 -9.30 3.78 3.64
C HIS A 19 -8.73 3.97 2.23
N GLY A 20 -7.55 3.41 1.97
CA GLY A 20 -6.83 3.57 0.72
C GLY A 20 -6.27 4.97 0.47
N LYS A 21 -6.35 5.89 1.43
CA LYS A 21 -5.74 7.23 1.32
C LYS A 21 -4.25 7.19 1.67
N PRO A 22 -3.44 8.16 1.18
CA PRO A 22 -2.01 8.19 1.46
C PRO A 22 -1.71 8.19 2.96
N ALA A 23 -0.78 7.32 3.38
CA ALA A 23 -0.31 7.23 4.76
C ALA A 23 1.21 7.35 4.86
N GLY A 24 1.70 8.14 5.80
CA GLY A 24 3.14 8.26 6.08
C GLY A 24 3.69 6.95 6.65
N ILE A 25 4.92 6.60 6.28
CA ILE A 25 5.56 5.33 6.71
C ILE A 25 5.66 5.19 8.23
N SER A 26 5.89 6.28 8.95
CA SER A 26 5.90 6.28 10.42
C SER A 26 4.52 5.94 11.00
N ALA A 27 3.43 6.37 10.35
CA ALA A 27 2.08 6.05 10.79
C ALA A 27 1.72 4.58 10.51
N ILE A 28 2.17 4.03 9.38
CA ILE A 28 2.01 2.61 9.04
C ILE A 28 2.79 1.75 10.04
N SER A 29 4.07 2.06 10.26
CA SER A 29 4.95 1.40 11.23
C SER A 29 4.31 1.37 12.63
N ALA A 30 3.85 2.53 13.13
CA ALA A 30 3.18 2.60 14.43
C ALA A 30 1.88 1.79 14.49
N ALA A 31 1.11 1.75 13.39
CA ALA A 31 -0.17 1.05 13.35
C ALA A 31 -0.04 -0.48 13.34
N ILE A 32 1.05 -1.03 12.78
CA ILE A 32 1.27 -2.48 12.70
C ILE A 32 2.29 -3.00 13.72
N ALA A 33 2.78 -2.12 14.60
CA ALA A 33 3.78 -2.38 15.62
C ALA A 33 5.09 -2.97 15.07
N GLU A 34 5.55 -2.44 13.94
CA GLU A 34 6.82 -2.81 13.30
C GLU A 34 7.75 -1.60 13.20
N GLU A 35 9.06 -1.86 13.15
CA GLU A 35 10.05 -0.79 13.01
C GLU A 35 9.99 -0.13 11.63
N LYS A 36 10.02 1.21 11.60
CA LYS A 36 10.01 1.99 10.36
C LYS A 36 11.15 1.57 9.42
N GLN A 37 12.35 1.38 9.94
CA GLN A 37 13.52 1.01 9.13
C GLN A 37 13.30 -0.34 8.44
N THR A 38 12.77 -1.34 9.16
CA THR A 38 12.42 -2.64 8.59
C THR A 38 11.40 -2.50 7.46
N LEU A 39 10.40 -1.63 7.61
CA LEU A 39 9.45 -1.34 6.53
C LEU A 39 10.16 -0.77 5.30
N GLU A 40 11.03 0.22 5.46
CA GLU A 40 11.70 0.91 4.34
C GLU A 40 12.76 0.04 3.64
N GLU A 41 13.46 -0.81 4.39
CA GLU A 41 14.60 -1.59 3.89
C GLU A 41 14.23 -3.02 3.47
N VAL A 42 13.19 -3.61 4.06
CA VAL A 42 12.82 -5.02 3.83
C VAL A 42 11.53 -5.14 3.02
N TYR A 43 10.44 -4.55 3.50
CA TYR A 43 9.10 -4.85 2.97
C TYR A 43 8.68 -3.93 1.82
N GLU A 44 8.87 -2.61 2.00
CA GLU A 44 8.46 -1.62 1.01
C GLU A 44 9.09 -1.83 -0.38
N PRO A 45 10.37 -2.19 -0.52
CA PRO A 45 10.96 -2.44 -1.84
C PRO A 45 10.21 -3.49 -2.63
N TYR A 46 9.80 -4.59 -1.96
CA TYR A 46 9.01 -5.64 -2.60
C TYR A 46 7.61 -5.16 -2.97
N LEU A 47 6.89 -4.52 -2.03
CA LEU A 47 5.52 -4.06 -2.28
C LEU A 47 5.43 -3.02 -3.40
N LEU A 48 6.46 -2.17 -3.54
CA LEU A 48 6.58 -1.23 -4.66
C LEU A 48 6.88 -1.96 -5.96
N GLN A 49 7.91 -2.82 -5.99
CA GLN A 49 8.30 -3.54 -7.21
C GLN A 49 7.20 -4.47 -7.71
N ALA A 50 6.48 -5.11 -6.79
CA ALA A 50 5.33 -5.94 -7.11
C ALA A 50 4.08 -5.13 -7.47
N GLY A 51 4.09 -3.81 -7.33
CA GLY A 51 2.97 -2.92 -7.70
C GLY A 51 1.76 -3.02 -6.79
N PHE A 52 1.95 -3.40 -5.51
CA PHE A 52 0.87 -3.41 -4.51
C PHE A 52 0.65 -2.04 -3.85
N ILE A 53 1.71 -1.22 -3.79
CA ILE A 53 1.63 0.15 -3.30
C ILE A 53 2.36 1.10 -4.24
N ASN A 54 2.03 2.39 -4.14
CA ASN A 54 2.75 3.48 -4.77
C ASN A 54 3.25 4.48 -3.71
N ARG A 55 4.38 5.14 -3.99
CA ARG A 55 4.85 6.31 -3.23
C ARG A 55 4.28 7.59 -3.82
N THR A 56 3.79 8.46 -2.96
CA THR A 56 3.33 9.81 -3.29
C THR A 56 4.01 10.83 -2.38
N ALA A 57 3.90 12.12 -2.69
CA ALA A 57 4.39 13.18 -1.81
C ALA A 57 3.72 13.16 -0.41
N GLN A 58 2.52 12.60 -0.30
CA GLN A 58 1.74 12.55 0.94
C GLN A 58 1.92 11.24 1.72
N GLY A 59 2.52 10.21 1.12
CA GLY A 59 2.67 8.90 1.74
C GLY A 59 2.53 7.74 0.77
N ARG A 60 2.33 6.54 1.33
CA ARG A 60 2.12 5.29 0.59
C ARG A 60 0.63 5.09 0.38
N VAL A 61 0.27 4.62 -0.80
CA VAL A 61 -1.11 4.34 -1.21
C VAL A 61 -1.17 2.95 -1.80
N VAL A 62 -2.23 2.20 -1.54
CA VAL A 62 -2.46 0.91 -2.20
C VAL A 62 -2.92 1.10 -3.63
N THR A 63 -2.50 0.20 -4.51
CA THR A 63 -2.96 0.16 -5.91
C THR A 63 -4.21 -0.69 -6.05
N SER A 64 -4.87 -0.57 -7.21
CA SER A 64 -5.96 -1.48 -7.58
C SER A 64 -5.56 -2.96 -7.52
N LYS A 65 -4.29 -3.29 -7.81
CA LYS A 65 -3.75 -4.65 -7.71
C LYS A 65 -3.80 -5.21 -6.28
N ALA A 66 -3.52 -4.39 -5.26
CA ALA A 66 -3.61 -4.83 -3.86
C ALA A 66 -5.05 -5.20 -3.46
N TYR A 67 -6.03 -4.40 -3.88
CA TYR A 67 -7.45 -4.73 -3.65
C TYR A 67 -7.84 -6.05 -4.31
N GLN A 68 -7.49 -6.23 -5.58
CA GLN A 68 -7.78 -7.46 -6.33
C GLN A 68 -7.12 -8.68 -5.68
N HIS A 69 -5.87 -8.55 -5.26
CA HIS A 69 -5.13 -9.64 -4.61
C HIS A 69 -5.77 -10.06 -3.28
N LEU A 70 -6.35 -9.12 -2.54
CA LEU A 70 -7.04 -9.38 -1.28
C LEU A 70 -8.53 -9.78 -1.48
N GLY A 71 -9.01 -9.88 -2.73
CA GLY A 71 -10.41 -10.19 -3.03
C GLY A 71 -11.38 -9.06 -2.65
N LEU A 72 -10.88 -7.83 -2.57
CA LEU A 72 -11.65 -6.65 -2.20
C LEU A 72 -12.02 -5.81 -3.43
N VAL A 73 -13.15 -5.12 -3.34
CA VAL A 73 -13.55 -4.12 -4.34
C VAL A 73 -12.84 -2.81 -4.03
N SER A 74 -12.09 -2.28 -5.00
CA SER A 74 -11.47 -0.97 -4.87
C SER A 74 -12.56 0.12 -4.92
N PRO A 75 -12.49 1.17 -4.08
CA PRO A 75 -13.42 2.29 -4.17
C PRO A 75 -13.31 2.98 -5.55
N PRO A 76 -14.42 3.51 -6.10
CA PRO A 76 -14.38 4.26 -7.35
C PRO A 76 -13.37 5.40 -7.24
N THR A 77 -12.37 5.38 -8.13
CA THR A 77 -11.14 6.15 -8.00
C THR A 77 -11.40 7.65 -8.12
N ASP A 78 -10.98 8.41 -7.11
CA ASP A 78 -10.70 9.85 -7.25
C ASP A 78 -9.18 10.02 -7.39
N SER A 79 -8.68 9.91 -8.62
CA SER A 79 -7.43 10.51 -9.11
C SER A 79 -6.04 10.14 -8.52
N ALA A 80 -5.91 9.20 -7.58
CA ALA A 80 -4.62 8.92 -6.90
C ALA A 80 -3.85 7.68 -7.40
N ASP A 81 -4.43 6.83 -8.25
CA ASP A 81 -3.73 5.68 -8.83
C ASP A 81 -3.00 6.12 -10.12
N PRO A 82 -1.65 6.22 -10.14
CA PRO A 82 -0.91 6.62 -11.32
C PRO A 82 -1.01 5.61 -12.48
N ASP A 83 -1.31 4.34 -12.20
CA ASP A 83 -1.43 3.31 -13.24
C ASP A 83 -2.69 3.49 -14.10
N ILE A 84 -3.73 4.15 -13.57
CA ILE A 84 -4.93 4.48 -14.34
C ILE A 84 -4.65 5.59 -15.36
N LYS A 85 -3.70 6.49 -15.08
CA LYS A 85 -3.37 7.61 -15.97
C LYS A 85 -2.44 7.26 -17.13
N MET A 86 -1.95 6.02 -17.23
CA MET A 86 -1.07 5.59 -18.32
C MET A 86 -1.83 5.07 -19.55
N PHE A 87 -3.15 4.89 -19.48
CA PHE A 87 -3.97 4.34 -20.55
C PHE A 87 -5.00 5.33 -21.15
N ASP A 88 -4.92 6.61 -20.79
CA ASP A 88 -5.69 7.73 -21.38
C ASP A 88 -4.79 8.68 -22.18
#